data_AF-A0A7X9J427-F1
#
_entry.id   AF-A0A7X9J427-F1
#
_cell.length_a   1.000
_cell.length_b   1.000
_cell.length_c   1.000
_cell.angle_alpha   90.00
_cell.angle_beta   90.00
_cell.angle_gamma   90.00
#
_symmetry.space_group_name_H-M   'P 1'
#
loop_
_entity.id
_entity.type
_entity.pdbx_description
1 polymer ?
#
loop_
_entity_poly.entity_id
_entity_poly.type
_entity_poly.pdbx_seq_one_letter_code
_entity_poly.pdbx_strand_id
1 'polypeptide(L)'
;MNGPDNREVVLLKSRKTKNRFYALVPPEYGWHNAEEIDDFPDDLILGIAYPCLEDGLNDFAIIRTTFETLECFPDDADLQAEMMAMILQARESLVLRLTELRDRVSRRQAYFLGTDVDEFKRYALRICSDGTDRRTLDNMMKVNVFQSVVQTFPDQDPYIYRFILLPKYDFQSVASLDAREFVVMLFDDVLTCVQDDGNYWDKGTFDLRVFQKFIALMFVNYATTDPLFYGTNKEDYGVAAEKDMSQTPLYRAVAIALRKLEREEAPVLSADDTVSLQPTETQTPVGPEPANEHLIVGPLMSLAESLRLLHGVDTARANEIRLIITRGLRDVFLQLQKMNVVSPMAAHPAQEFLAKWGADSPDVPPAS
;
A
#
# COMPACT_ATOMS: atom_id res chain seq x y z
N MET A 1 4.02 35.00 14.98
CA MET A 1 2.69 35.54 14.62
C MET A 1 2.06 34.56 13.65
N ASN A 2 1.08 33.75 14.08
CA ASN A 2 0.43 32.79 13.19
C ASN A 2 -0.90 33.38 12.72
N GLY A 3 -0.89 34.03 11.56
CA GLY A 3 -2.13 34.28 10.82
C GLY A 3 -2.78 32.97 10.37
N PRO A 4 -4.02 33.01 9.85
CA PRO A 4 -4.65 31.83 9.27
C PRO A 4 -3.76 31.26 8.15
N ASP A 5 -3.52 29.95 8.21
CA ASP A 5 -2.78 29.23 7.18
C ASP A 5 -3.65 29.11 5.91
N ASN A 6 -3.42 30.01 4.96
CA ASN A 6 -4.17 30.09 3.70
C ASN A 6 -3.61 29.17 2.60
N ARG A 7 -2.67 28.27 2.93
CA ARG A 7 -2.08 27.33 1.96
C ARG A 7 -3.08 26.23 1.62
N GLU A 8 -3.10 25.85 0.35
CA GLU A 8 -3.99 24.82 -0.17
C GLU A 8 -3.23 23.54 -0.48
N VAL A 9 -3.90 22.41 -0.34
CA VAL A 9 -3.35 21.13 -0.78
C VAL A 9 -3.64 20.95 -2.26
N VAL A 10 -2.59 20.71 -3.02
CA VAL A 10 -2.67 20.41 -4.46
C VAL A 10 -1.94 19.11 -4.75
N LEU A 11 -2.46 18.36 -5.72
CA LEU A 11 -1.78 17.22 -6.33
C LEU A 11 -1.05 17.70 -7.59
N LEU A 12 0.28 17.78 -7.53
CA LEU A 12 1.11 18.23 -8.64
C LEU A 12 1.77 17.04 -9.32
N LYS A 13 2.00 17.15 -10.63
CA LYS A 13 2.63 16.10 -11.43
C LYS A 13 3.94 16.61 -12.02
N SER A 14 5.02 15.84 -11.84
CA SER A 14 6.29 16.14 -12.54
C SER A 14 6.10 16.00 -14.04
N ARG A 15 6.53 16.97 -14.84
CA ARG A 15 6.57 16.80 -16.30
C ARG A 15 7.61 15.78 -16.74
N LYS A 16 8.72 15.69 -15.99
CA LYS A 16 9.89 14.87 -16.31
C LYS A 16 9.66 13.40 -16.01
N THR A 17 9.16 13.08 -14.82
CA THR A 17 8.98 11.70 -14.36
C THR A 17 7.53 11.26 -14.40
N LYS A 18 6.59 12.21 -14.51
CA LYS A 18 5.14 11.96 -14.41
C LYS A 18 4.71 11.40 -13.04
N ASN A 19 5.57 11.42 -12.03
CA ASN A 19 5.19 11.14 -10.64
C ASN A 19 4.27 12.25 -10.12
N ARG A 20 3.26 11.87 -9.34
CA ARG A 20 2.39 12.81 -8.63
C ARG A 20 2.76 12.91 -7.16
N PHE A 21 2.74 14.13 -6.63
CA PHE A 21 2.96 14.41 -5.22
C PHE A 21 1.92 15.40 -4.70
N TYR A 22 1.44 15.16 -3.49
CA TYR A 22 0.67 16.16 -2.76
C TYR A 22 1.61 17.19 -2.16
N ALA A 23 1.24 18.46 -2.23
CA ALA A 23 2.00 19.54 -1.61
C ALA A 23 1.04 20.53 -0.94
N LEU A 24 1.51 21.15 0.14
CA LEU A 24 0.84 22.28 0.77
C LEU A 24 1.45 23.56 0.20
N VAL A 25 0.71 24.24 -0.67
CA VAL A 25 1.26 25.28 -1.53
C VAL A 25 0.76 26.67 -1.11
N PRO A 26 1.68 27.63 -0.90
CA PRO A 26 1.31 29.04 -0.74
C PRO A 26 0.63 29.62 -1.98
N PRO A 27 -0.39 30.48 -1.81
CA PRO A 27 -1.08 31.11 -2.93
C PRO A 27 -0.14 31.84 -3.91
N GLU A 28 1.03 32.30 -3.44
CA GLU A 28 1.99 33.02 -4.28
C GLU A 28 2.63 32.17 -5.38
N TYR A 29 2.69 30.84 -5.20
CA TYR A 29 3.21 29.94 -6.24
C TYR A 29 2.28 29.86 -7.45
N GLY A 30 0.99 30.18 -7.26
CA GLY A 30 -0.01 30.15 -8.33
C GLY A 30 -0.29 28.75 -8.90
N TRP A 31 0.21 27.68 -8.26
CA TRP A 31 -0.05 26.32 -8.73
C TRP A 31 -1.46 25.87 -8.40
N HIS A 32 -2.00 25.09 -9.31
CA HIS A 32 -3.33 24.54 -9.22
C HIS A 32 -3.31 23.02 -9.10
N ASN A 33 -4.43 22.49 -8.64
CA ASN A 33 -4.59 21.05 -8.52
C ASN A 33 -4.48 20.36 -9.89
N ALA A 34 -3.87 19.17 -9.94
CA ALA A 34 -3.58 18.41 -11.16
C ALA A 34 -2.62 19.09 -12.16
N GLU A 35 -1.96 20.18 -11.79
CA GLU A 35 -1.02 20.86 -12.67
C GLU A 35 0.25 20.05 -12.92
N GLU A 36 0.78 20.11 -14.15
CA GLU A 36 2.10 19.56 -14.48
C GLU A 36 3.18 20.64 -14.37
N ILE A 37 4.16 20.44 -13.48
CA ILE A 37 5.27 21.35 -13.22
C ILE A 37 6.61 20.77 -13.68
N ASP A 38 7.56 21.63 -14.03
CA ASP A 38 8.87 21.19 -14.51
C ASP A 38 9.72 20.62 -13.37
N ASP A 39 9.81 21.32 -12.23
CA ASP A 39 10.59 20.92 -11.06
C ASP A 39 9.88 21.30 -9.75
N PHE A 40 9.97 20.42 -8.76
CA PHE A 40 9.55 20.70 -7.38
C PHE A 40 10.68 21.42 -6.63
N PRO A 41 10.40 22.54 -5.92
CA PRO A 41 11.40 23.21 -5.08
C PRO A 41 11.99 22.27 -4.03
N ASP A 42 13.29 22.36 -3.78
CA ASP A 42 14.02 21.48 -2.87
C ASP A 42 13.54 21.57 -1.41
N ASP A 43 13.01 22.72 -1.01
CA ASP A 43 12.48 23.02 0.32
C ASP A 43 11.01 22.63 0.52
N LEU A 44 10.31 22.25 -0.55
CA LEU A 44 8.90 21.87 -0.48
C LEU A 44 8.75 20.44 0.05
N ILE A 45 8.00 20.28 1.15
CA ILE A 45 7.60 18.96 1.66
C ILE A 45 6.52 18.36 0.76
N LEU A 46 6.75 17.11 0.35
CA LEU A 46 5.92 16.36 -0.57
C LEU A 46 5.29 15.15 0.12
N GLY A 47 4.05 14.89 -0.22
CA GLY A 47 3.26 13.75 0.24
C GLY A 47 3.04 12.72 -0.86
N ILE A 48 3.32 11.46 -0.53
CA ILE A 48 3.06 10.29 -1.36
C ILE A 48 1.85 9.57 -0.76
N ALA A 49 0.66 9.79 -1.31
CA ALA A 49 -0.49 8.95 -0.99
C ALA A 49 -0.44 7.66 -1.83
N TYR A 50 -1.24 6.65 -1.45
CA TYR A 50 -1.21 5.36 -2.15
C TYR A 50 -1.40 5.46 -3.69
N PRO A 51 -2.34 6.26 -4.22
CA PRO A 51 -2.51 6.41 -5.67
C PRO A 51 -1.30 7.00 -6.41
N CYS A 52 -0.40 7.70 -5.71
CA CYS A 52 0.82 8.24 -6.33
C CYS A 52 1.80 7.12 -6.72
N LEU A 53 1.82 6.00 -5.98
CA LEU A 53 2.67 4.85 -6.32
C LEU A 53 2.13 4.07 -7.53
N GLU A 54 0.81 4.11 -7.74
CA GLU A 54 0.17 3.48 -8.90
C GLU A 54 0.62 4.09 -10.23
N ASP A 55 1.20 5.30 -10.22
CA ASP A 55 1.72 5.96 -11.44
C ASP A 55 2.75 5.11 -12.18
N GLY A 56 3.57 4.34 -11.44
CA GLY A 56 4.56 3.43 -12.01
C GLY A 56 3.94 2.20 -12.70
N LEU A 57 2.72 1.79 -12.32
CA LEU A 57 2.04 0.63 -12.90
C LEU A 57 1.78 0.78 -14.40
N ASN A 58 1.69 2.02 -14.90
CA ASN A 58 1.51 2.28 -16.33
C ASN A 58 2.73 1.79 -17.15
N ASP A 59 3.95 2.09 -16.70
CA ASP A 59 5.16 1.64 -17.41
C ASP A 59 5.30 0.11 -17.35
N PHE A 60 4.99 -0.50 -16.19
CA PHE A 60 4.92 -1.95 -16.06
C PHE A 60 3.88 -2.59 -16.98
N ALA A 61 2.70 -1.99 -17.10
CA ALA A 61 1.65 -2.47 -17.98
C ALA A 61 2.10 -2.43 -19.44
N ILE A 62 2.69 -1.32 -19.90
CA ILE A 62 3.24 -1.19 -21.26
C ILE A 62 4.23 -2.33 -21.53
N ILE A 63 5.25 -2.50 -20.69
CA ILE A 63 6.28 -3.53 -20.86
C ILE A 63 5.65 -4.93 -20.98
N ARG A 64 4.73 -5.26 -20.07
CA ARG A 64 4.10 -6.59 -20.03
C ARG A 64 3.24 -6.84 -21.26
N THR A 65 2.38 -5.90 -21.63
CA THR A 65 1.52 -6.04 -22.82
C THR A 65 2.33 -6.09 -24.11
N THR A 66 3.47 -5.40 -24.16
CA THR A 66 4.37 -5.45 -25.30
C THR A 66 5.05 -6.82 -25.42
N PHE A 67 5.46 -7.46 -24.32
CA PHE A 67 5.92 -8.85 -24.37
C PHE A 67 4.81 -9.83 -24.78
N GLU A 68 3.58 -9.67 -24.28
CA GLU A 68 2.45 -10.50 -24.70
C GLU A 68 2.19 -10.38 -26.20
N THR A 69 2.37 -9.18 -26.76
CA THR A 69 2.29 -8.94 -28.20
C THR A 69 3.40 -9.66 -28.94
N LEU A 70 4.65 -9.58 -28.47
CA LEU A 70 5.79 -10.29 -29.06
C LEU A 70 5.59 -11.81 -29.10
N GLU A 71 5.02 -12.39 -28.05
CA GLU A 71 4.68 -13.82 -27.99
C GLU A 71 3.67 -14.25 -29.08
N CYS A 72 2.80 -13.34 -29.51
CA CYS A 72 1.81 -13.60 -30.55
C CYS A 72 2.39 -13.52 -31.98
N PHE A 73 3.55 -12.87 -32.16
CA PHE A 73 4.17 -12.61 -33.45
C PHE A 73 5.69 -12.91 -33.45
N PRO A 74 6.08 -14.18 -33.20
CA PRO A 74 7.50 -14.55 -32.99
C PRO A 74 8.37 -14.46 -34.25
N ASP A 75 7.77 -14.40 -35.45
CA ASP A 75 8.50 -14.43 -36.73
C ASP A 75 8.60 -13.05 -37.41
N ASP A 76 8.06 -11.99 -36.79
CA ASP A 76 8.07 -10.62 -37.34
C ASP A 76 9.23 -9.81 -36.75
N ALA A 77 10.35 -9.75 -37.49
CA ALA A 77 11.57 -9.08 -37.04
C ALA A 77 11.42 -7.54 -36.95
N ASP A 78 10.61 -6.94 -37.82
CA ASP A 78 10.39 -5.48 -37.81
C ASP A 78 9.53 -5.10 -36.61
N LEU A 79 8.46 -5.86 -36.36
CA LEU A 79 7.64 -5.71 -35.15
C LEU A 79 8.46 -5.94 -33.88
N GLN A 80 9.34 -6.95 -33.87
CA GLN A 80 10.24 -7.20 -32.74
C GLN A 80 11.10 -5.98 -32.41
N ALA A 81 11.71 -5.35 -33.41
CA ALA A 81 12.52 -4.17 -33.20
C ALA A 81 11.70 -2.99 -32.63
N GLU A 82 10.49 -2.76 -33.14
CA GLU A 82 9.60 -1.70 -32.67
C GLU A 82 9.12 -1.95 -31.23
N MET A 83 8.64 -3.15 -30.93
CA MET A 83 8.16 -3.54 -29.60
C MET A 83 9.29 -3.47 -28.56
N MET A 84 10.49 -3.92 -28.89
CA MET A 84 11.65 -3.79 -28.00
C MET A 84 12.02 -2.33 -27.75
N ALA A 85 11.92 -1.45 -28.74
CA ALA A 85 12.12 -0.02 -28.54
C ALA A 85 11.10 0.57 -27.55
N MET A 86 9.83 0.16 -27.62
CA MET A 86 8.81 0.58 -26.65
C MET A 86 9.09 0.07 -25.23
N ILE A 87 9.54 -1.18 -25.08
CA ILE A 87 9.96 -1.73 -23.79
C ILE A 87 11.09 -0.90 -23.19
N LEU A 88 12.10 -0.55 -24.00
CA LEU A 88 13.22 0.26 -23.56
C LEU A 88 12.79 1.67 -23.15
N GLN A 89 11.90 2.31 -23.91
CA GLN A 89 11.36 3.63 -23.56
C GLN A 89 10.55 3.60 -22.25
N ALA A 90 9.70 2.60 -22.07
CA ALA A 90 8.93 2.42 -20.83
C ALA A 90 9.86 2.14 -19.63
N ARG A 91 10.93 1.38 -19.85
CA ARG A 91 11.98 1.15 -18.85
C ARG A 91 12.70 2.43 -18.47
N GLU A 92 13.11 3.27 -19.42
CA GLU A 92 13.75 4.56 -19.13
C GLU A 92 12.84 5.45 -18.28
N SER A 93 11.55 5.53 -18.63
CA SER A 93 10.52 6.22 -17.84
C SER A 93 10.43 5.67 -16.41
N LEU A 94 10.37 4.34 -16.26
CA LEU A 94 10.33 3.68 -14.96
C LEU A 94 11.57 3.95 -14.10
N VAL A 95 12.77 3.93 -14.70
CA VAL A 95 14.03 4.29 -14.03
C VAL A 95 13.96 5.71 -13.48
N LEU A 96 13.51 6.68 -14.29
CA LEU A 96 13.40 8.08 -13.86
C LEU A 96 12.41 8.24 -12.69
N ARG A 97 11.25 7.58 -12.76
CA ARG A 97 10.23 7.61 -11.70
C ARG A 97 10.73 7.07 -10.38
N LEU A 98 11.28 5.85 -10.40
CA LEU A 98 11.75 5.17 -9.20
C LEU A 98 12.97 5.90 -8.60
N THR A 99 13.84 6.45 -9.44
CA THR A 99 14.97 7.27 -9.00
C THR A 99 14.48 8.51 -8.24
N GLU A 100 13.50 9.24 -8.79
CA GLU A 100 12.96 10.42 -8.10
C GLU A 100 12.30 10.06 -6.77
N LEU A 101 11.47 9.01 -6.73
CA LEU A 101 10.85 8.56 -5.48
C LEU A 101 11.92 8.20 -4.43
N ARG A 102 12.90 7.37 -4.80
CA ARG A 102 14.02 6.98 -3.93
C ARG A 102 14.77 8.20 -3.40
N ASP A 103 15.17 9.10 -4.29
CA ASP A 103 16.02 10.24 -3.95
C ASP A 103 15.29 11.24 -3.05
N ARG A 104 14.01 11.53 -3.33
CA ARG A 104 13.20 12.45 -2.51
C ARG A 104 12.90 11.88 -1.13
N VAL A 105 12.62 10.58 -1.02
CA VAL A 105 12.45 9.91 0.29
C VAL A 105 13.77 9.92 1.05
N SER A 106 14.89 9.63 0.38
CA SER A 106 16.23 9.64 0.99
C SER A 106 16.62 11.02 1.53
N ARG A 107 16.26 12.09 0.82
CA ARG A 107 16.57 13.47 1.21
C ARG A 107 15.56 14.08 2.17
N ARG A 108 14.60 13.30 2.70
CA ARG A 108 13.55 13.80 3.59
C ARG A 108 12.70 14.91 2.96
N GLN A 109 12.48 14.82 1.65
CA GLN A 109 11.62 15.75 0.93
C GLN A 109 10.23 15.15 0.70
N ALA A 110 10.16 13.85 0.39
CA ALA A 110 8.89 13.15 0.15
C ALA A 110 8.61 12.08 1.22
N TYR A 111 7.34 12.01 1.64
CA TYR A 111 6.90 11.16 2.75
C TYR A 111 5.66 10.35 2.36
N PHE A 112 5.64 9.07 2.74
CA PHE A 112 4.45 8.23 2.60
C PHE A 112 3.38 8.67 3.58
N LEU A 113 2.25 9.17 3.07
CA LEU A 113 1.19 9.72 3.89
C LEU A 113 0.24 8.62 4.38
N GLY A 114 -0.01 8.58 5.68
CA GLY A 114 -0.87 7.58 6.32
C GLY A 114 -0.20 6.21 6.50
N THR A 115 1.02 6.02 6.00
CA THR A 115 1.78 4.79 6.15
C THR A 115 2.56 4.77 7.46
N ASP A 116 2.36 3.73 8.27
CA ASP A 116 3.28 3.44 9.37
C ASP A 116 4.56 2.81 8.78
N VAL A 117 5.63 3.59 8.73
CA VAL A 117 6.89 3.19 8.08
C VAL A 117 7.64 2.11 8.89
N ASP A 118 7.47 2.08 10.21
CA ASP A 118 8.02 1.03 11.06
C ASP A 118 7.26 -0.30 10.90
N GLU A 119 5.93 -0.24 10.78
CA GLU A 119 5.11 -1.41 10.42
C GLU A 119 5.42 -1.89 9.00
N PHE A 120 5.56 -0.97 8.04
CA PHE A 120 5.99 -1.27 6.67
C PHE A 120 7.28 -2.10 6.68
N LYS A 121 8.31 -1.62 7.40
CA LYS A 121 9.59 -2.32 7.49
C LYS A 121 9.42 -3.71 8.09
N ARG A 122 8.71 -3.84 9.22
CA ARG A 122 8.47 -5.14 9.88
C ARG A 122 7.77 -6.12 8.92
N TYR A 123 6.77 -5.64 8.19
CA TYR A 123 6.01 -6.47 7.27
C TYR A 123 6.82 -6.89 6.04
N ALA A 124 7.61 -5.98 5.46
CA ALA A 124 8.54 -6.30 4.36
C ALA A 124 9.62 -7.31 4.79
N LEU A 125 10.22 -7.16 5.97
CA LEU A 125 11.19 -8.11 6.51
C LEU A 125 10.57 -9.50 6.72
N ARG A 126 9.30 -9.57 7.13
CA ARG A 126 8.55 -10.83 7.22
C ARG A 126 8.38 -11.49 5.85
N ILE A 127 8.05 -10.72 4.80
CA ILE A 127 7.95 -11.27 3.43
C ILE A 127 9.32 -11.76 2.93
N CYS A 128 10.42 -11.11 3.32
CA CYS A 128 11.77 -11.59 3.00
C CYS A 128 12.11 -12.91 3.72
N SER A 129 11.77 -13.02 5.01
CA SER A 129 12.21 -14.11 5.89
C SER A 129 11.27 -15.32 5.95
N ASP A 130 9.96 -15.09 6.00
CA ASP A 130 8.92 -16.13 6.09
C ASP A 130 8.18 -16.32 4.77
N GLY A 131 8.10 -15.26 3.97
CA GLY A 131 7.28 -15.21 2.77
C GLY A 131 5.82 -14.87 3.05
N THR A 132 5.02 -14.81 1.99
CA THR A 132 3.58 -14.58 2.03
C THR A 132 2.87 -15.40 0.96
N ASP A 133 1.58 -15.66 1.15
CA ASP A 133 0.79 -16.43 0.18
C ASP A 133 0.65 -15.68 -1.15
N ARG A 134 0.98 -16.35 -2.26
CA ARG A 134 0.91 -15.80 -3.62
C ARG A 134 -0.50 -15.38 -4.01
N ARG A 135 -1.52 -16.15 -3.62
CA ARG A 135 -2.92 -15.84 -3.96
C ARG A 135 -3.39 -14.60 -3.21
N THR A 136 -2.96 -14.42 -1.96
CA THR A 136 -3.25 -13.18 -1.23
C THR A 136 -2.68 -11.96 -1.95
N LEU A 137 -1.43 -12.03 -2.44
CA LEU A 137 -0.82 -10.94 -3.20
C LEU A 137 -1.58 -10.65 -4.50
N ASP A 138 -1.85 -11.68 -5.31
CA ASP A 138 -2.60 -11.53 -6.57
C ASP A 138 -4.01 -10.95 -6.33
N ASN A 139 -4.74 -11.47 -5.34
CA ASN A 139 -6.09 -11.03 -5.01
C ASN A 139 -6.13 -9.57 -4.52
N MET A 140 -5.23 -9.20 -3.59
CA MET A 140 -5.22 -7.86 -3.02
C MET A 140 -4.77 -6.80 -4.02
N MET A 141 -3.78 -7.14 -4.85
CA MET A 141 -3.28 -6.22 -5.88
C MET A 141 -4.10 -6.27 -7.17
N LYS A 142 -5.08 -7.18 -7.27
CA LYS A 142 -5.91 -7.44 -8.45
C LYS A 142 -5.06 -7.70 -9.70
N VAL A 143 -3.99 -8.48 -9.53
CA VAL A 143 -3.09 -8.90 -10.60
C VAL A 143 -3.06 -10.43 -10.70
N ASN A 144 -2.41 -10.96 -11.74
CA ASN A 144 -2.16 -12.39 -11.90
C ASN A 144 -0.70 -12.63 -12.27
N VAL A 145 0.20 -12.25 -11.37
CA VAL A 145 1.65 -12.20 -11.58
C VAL A 145 2.35 -13.20 -10.69
N PHE A 146 1.88 -13.34 -9.44
CA PHE A 146 2.53 -14.25 -8.49
C PHE A 146 2.27 -15.71 -8.86
N GLN A 147 1.07 -16.03 -9.32
CA GLN A 147 0.73 -17.36 -9.83
C GLN A 147 1.31 -17.65 -11.21
N SER A 148 1.27 -16.71 -12.16
CA SER A 148 1.77 -16.94 -13.53
C SER A 148 3.27 -17.25 -13.56
N VAL A 149 4.07 -16.58 -12.74
CA VAL A 149 5.52 -16.86 -12.63
C VAL A 149 5.81 -18.28 -12.17
N VAL A 150 5.01 -18.88 -11.30
CA VAL A 150 5.21 -20.28 -10.86
C VAL A 150 4.96 -21.25 -12.02
N GLN A 151 4.04 -20.92 -12.92
CA GLN A 151 3.76 -21.74 -14.11
C GLN A 151 4.93 -21.70 -15.10
N THR A 152 5.60 -20.55 -15.21
CA THR A 152 6.78 -20.37 -16.07
C THR A 152 8.06 -20.91 -15.45
N PHE A 153 8.22 -20.81 -14.13
CA PHE A 153 9.43 -21.21 -13.39
C PHE A 153 9.09 -22.24 -12.29
N PRO A 154 9.11 -23.54 -12.62
CA PRO A 154 8.72 -24.61 -11.68
C PRO A 154 9.57 -24.73 -10.42
N ASP A 155 10.79 -24.17 -10.43
CA ASP A 155 11.69 -24.15 -9.27
C ASP A 155 11.24 -23.15 -8.19
N GLN A 156 10.24 -22.31 -8.48
CA GLN A 156 9.65 -21.40 -7.50
C GLN A 156 8.69 -22.14 -6.58
N ASP A 157 8.65 -21.73 -5.30
CA ASP A 157 7.63 -22.25 -4.38
C ASP A 157 6.22 -21.90 -4.90
N PRO A 158 5.33 -22.88 -5.09
CA PRO A 158 4.04 -22.67 -5.72
C PRO A 158 3.01 -21.94 -4.85
N TYR A 159 3.24 -21.88 -3.53
CA TYR A 159 2.30 -21.28 -2.58
C TYR A 159 2.84 -19.97 -2.01
N ILE A 160 4.13 -19.92 -1.72
CA ILE A 160 4.77 -18.84 -1.00
C ILE A 160 5.61 -17.97 -1.94
N TYR A 161 5.37 -16.66 -1.90
CA TYR A 161 6.27 -15.65 -2.44
C TYR A 161 7.20 -15.17 -1.34
N ARG A 162 8.50 -15.10 -1.66
CA ARG A 162 9.51 -14.46 -0.82
C ARG A 162 10.12 -13.29 -1.59
N PHE A 163 10.21 -12.13 -0.95
CA PHE A 163 10.97 -11.03 -1.53
C PHE A 163 12.46 -11.36 -1.40
N ILE A 164 13.11 -11.65 -2.52
CA ILE A 164 14.54 -11.99 -2.52
C ILE A 164 15.36 -10.70 -2.73
N LEU A 165 16.04 -10.27 -1.68
CA LEU A 165 16.99 -9.15 -1.76
C LEU A 165 18.16 -9.49 -2.70
N LEU A 166 18.70 -8.48 -3.37
CA LEU A 166 19.91 -8.63 -4.19
C LEU A 166 21.09 -9.15 -3.35
N PRO A 167 22.03 -9.90 -3.95
CA PRO A 167 23.17 -10.48 -3.22
C PRO A 167 24.06 -9.47 -2.48
N LYS A 168 24.04 -8.19 -2.89
CA LYS A 168 24.75 -7.10 -2.20
C LYS A 168 24.15 -6.76 -0.83
N TYR A 169 22.94 -7.21 -0.55
CA TYR A 169 22.20 -6.94 0.67
C TYR A 169 22.15 -8.17 1.58
N ASP A 170 22.86 -8.10 2.70
CA ASP A 170 22.74 -9.05 3.79
C ASP A 170 21.48 -8.75 4.62
N PHE A 171 20.73 -9.81 4.99
CA PHE A 171 19.47 -9.68 5.72
C PHE A 171 19.66 -9.05 7.10
N GLN A 172 20.72 -9.39 7.84
CA GLN A 172 20.94 -8.83 9.19
C GLN A 172 21.24 -7.33 9.13
N SER A 173 22.11 -6.95 8.19
CA SER A 173 22.47 -5.55 7.92
C SER A 173 21.24 -4.74 7.52
N VAL A 174 20.45 -5.27 6.59
CA VAL A 174 19.20 -4.65 6.14
C VAL A 174 18.17 -4.52 7.27
N ALA A 175 18.01 -5.55 8.10
CA ALA A 175 17.09 -5.52 9.23
C ALA A 175 17.47 -4.45 10.29
N SER A 176 18.75 -4.06 10.35
CA SER A 176 19.26 -3.06 11.29
C SER A 176 19.08 -1.61 10.86
N LEU A 177 18.80 -1.34 9.58
CA LEU A 177 18.58 0.01 9.03
C LEU A 177 17.43 0.74 9.74
N ASP A 178 17.40 2.07 9.77
CA ASP A 178 16.17 2.76 10.17
C ASP A 178 15.03 2.49 9.16
N ALA A 179 13.77 2.72 9.57
CA ALA A 179 12.63 2.37 8.74
C ALA A 179 12.60 3.10 7.38
N ARG A 180 13.02 4.36 7.33
CA ARG A 180 13.10 5.15 6.09
C ARG A 180 14.29 4.69 5.25
N GLU A 181 15.46 4.49 5.85
CA GLU A 181 16.64 3.94 5.16
C GLU A 181 16.34 2.58 4.53
N PHE A 182 15.57 1.74 5.24
CA PHE A 182 15.10 0.46 4.73
C PHE A 182 14.19 0.62 3.51
N VAL A 183 13.24 1.57 3.54
CA VAL A 183 12.38 1.87 2.37
C VAL A 183 13.22 2.33 1.19
N VAL A 184 14.17 3.25 1.41
CA VAL A 184 15.10 3.74 0.37
C VAL A 184 15.90 2.58 -0.23
N MET A 185 16.38 1.66 0.61
CA MET A 185 17.11 0.47 0.17
C MET A 185 16.23 -0.45 -0.67
N LEU A 186 14.95 -0.67 -0.32
CA LEU A 186 14.05 -1.46 -1.15
C LEU A 186 13.79 -0.83 -2.51
N PHE A 187 13.66 0.50 -2.59
CA PHE A 187 13.61 1.19 -3.88
C PHE A 187 14.90 1.00 -4.68
N ASP A 188 16.08 1.05 -4.04
CA ASP A 188 17.35 0.78 -4.71
C ASP A 188 17.45 -0.67 -5.21
N ASP A 189 16.94 -1.63 -4.44
CA ASP A 189 16.87 -3.05 -4.83
C ASP A 189 16.01 -3.24 -6.09
N VAL A 190 14.80 -2.68 -6.10
CA VAL A 190 13.89 -2.72 -7.26
C VAL A 190 14.53 -1.97 -8.44
N LEU A 191 15.07 -0.78 -8.22
CA LEU A 191 15.68 0.04 -9.28
C LEU A 191 16.88 -0.67 -9.91
N THR A 192 17.72 -1.34 -9.11
CA THR A 192 18.83 -2.14 -9.64
C THR A 192 18.31 -3.26 -10.54
N CYS A 193 17.20 -3.92 -10.18
CA CYS A 193 16.57 -4.92 -11.05
C CYS A 193 15.97 -4.31 -12.33
N VAL A 194 15.35 -3.13 -12.26
CA VAL A 194 14.86 -2.37 -13.44
C VAL A 194 16.02 -1.97 -14.36
N GLN A 195 17.18 -1.66 -13.80
CA GLN A 195 18.37 -1.24 -14.55
C GLN A 195 19.16 -2.41 -15.14
N ASP A 196 18.79 -3.65 -14.88
CA ASP A 196 19.47 -4.82 -15.45
C ASP A 196 18.83 -5.23 -16.78
N ASP A 197 19.59 -5.11 -17.87
CA ASP A 197 19.17 -5.48 -19.24
C ASP A 197 18.72 -6.94 -19.33
N GLY A 198 19.33 -7.84 -18.52
CA GLY A 198 19.01 -9.26 -18.52
C GLY A 198 17.58 -9.56 -18.09
N ASN A 199 16.90 -8.61 -17.44
CA ASN A 199 15.52 -8.78 -17.00
C ASN A 199 14.48 -8.46 -18.09
N TYR A 200 14.90 -8.04 -19.28
CA TYR A 200 14.04 -7.63 -20.39
C TYR A 200 14.10 -8.59 -21.58
N TRP A 201 14.51 -9.84 -21.34
CA TRP A 201 14.56 -10.87 -22.37
C TRP A 201 13.16 -11.40 -22.74
N ASP A 202 12.33 -11.66 -21.74
CA ASP A 202 10.98 -12.18 -21.90
C ASP A 202 10.07 -11.75 -20.74
N LYS A 203 8.76 -11.90 -20.93
CA LYS A 203 7.75 -11.54 -19.93
C LYS A 203 7.94 -12.24 -18.59
N GLY A 204 8.25 -13.54 -18.60
CA GLY A 204 8.42 -14.33 -17.40
C GLY A 204 9.60 -13.85 -16.57
N THR A 205 10.75 -13.62 -17.22
CA THR A 205 11.94 -13.10 -16.55
C THR A 205 11.67 -11.70 -15.97
N PHE A 206 11.02 -10.81 -16.72
CA PHE A 206 10.62 -9.49 -16.24
C PHE A 206 9.67 -9.58 -15.03
N ASP A 207 8.63 -10.40 -15.13
CA ASP A 207 7.63 -10.59 -14.07
C ASP A 207 8.31 -11.12 -12.78
N LEU A 208 9.16 -12.14 -12.90
CA LEU A 208 9.88 -12.76 -11.78
C LEU A 208 10.89 -11.81 -11.12
N ARG A 209 11.68 -11.09 -11.92
CA ARG A 209 12.86 -10.35 -11.42
C ARG A 209 12.55 -8.90 -11.07
N VAL A 210 11.56 -8.29 -11.70
CA VAL A 210 11.26 -6.86 -11.58
C VAL A 210 9.84 -6.65 -11.04
N PHE A 211 8.83 -7.15 -11.75
CA PHE A 211 7.46 -6.74 -11.46
C PHE A 211 6.95 -7.27 -10.11
N GLN A 212 7.21 -8.54 -9.77
CA GLN A 212 6.86 -9.10 -8.47
C GLN A 212 7.44 -8.30 -7.29
N LYS A 213 8.69 -7.81 -7.43
CA LYS A 213 9.31 -6.99 -6.39
C LYS A 213 8.59 -5.66 -6.21
N PHE A 214 8.30 -4.96 -7.31
CA PHE A 214 7.57 -3.69 -7.24
C PHE A 214 6.16 -3.87 -6.67
N ILE A 215 5.43 -4.89 -7.12
CA ILE A 215 4.07 -5.17 -6.61
C ILE A 215 4.10 -5.58 -5.14
N ALA A 216 5.10 -6.34 -4.69
CA ALA A 216 5.25 -6.66 -3.29
C ALA A 216 5.50 -5.40 -2.44
N LEU A 217 6.29 -4.44 -2.93
CA LEU A 217 6.47 -3.13 -2.27
C LEU A 217 5.14 -2.38 -2.16
N MET A 218 4.38 -2.31 -3.26
CA MET A 218 3.04 -1.70 -3.25
C MET A 218 2.09 -2.39 -2.28
N PHE A 219 2.11 -3.72 -2.22
CA PHE A 219 1.29 -4.50 -1.29
C PHE A 219 1.63 -4.21 0.16
N VAL A 220 2.92 -4.16 0.52
CA VAL A 220 3.34 -3.79 1.88
C VAL A 220 2.85 -2.38 2.18
N ASN A 221 3.05 -1.43 1.25
CA ASN A 221 2.55 -0.07 1.43
C ASN A 221 1.05 -0.02 1.65
N TYR A 222 0.28 -0.76 0.85
CA TYR A 222 -1.16 -0.88 1.01
C TYR A 222 -1.51 -1.41 2.41
N ALA A 223 -0.92 -2.53 2.81
CA ALA A 223 -1.24 -3.21 4.07
C ALA A 223 -0.94 -2.36 5.33
N THR A 224 -0.03 -1.39 5.23
CA THR A 224 0.41 -0.56 6.37
C THR A 224 0.02 0.90 6.23
N THR A 225 -0.88 1.23 5.30
CA THR A 225 -1.39 2.60 5.10
C THR A 225 -2.82 2.71 5.60
N ASP A 226 -3.12 3.80 6.30
CA ASP A 226 -4.50 4.12 6.68
C ASP A 226 -5.39 4.19 5.42
N PRO A 227 -6.51 3.44 5.36
CA PRO A 227 -7.39 3.43 4.20
C PRO A 227 -7.91 4.79 3.73
N LEU A 228 -7.93 5.79 4.60
CA LEU A 228 -8.24 7.17 4.23
C LEU A 228 -7.31 7.72 3.13
N PHE A 229 -6.07 7.22 3.05
CA PHE A 229 -5.07 7.61 2.06
C PHE A 229 -5.10 6.78 0.77
N TYR A 230 -6.05 5.84 0.64
CA TYR A 230 -6.24 5.08 -0.60
C TYR A 230 -6.92 5.89 -1.71
N GLY A 231 -7.60 6.99 -1.37
CA GLY A 231 -8.36 7.78 -2.36
C GLY A 231 -9.52 7.02 -3.00
N THR A 232 -10.08 6.03 -2.29
CA THR A 232 -11.19 5.20 -2.78
C THR A 232 -12.56 5.80 -2.50
N ASN A 233 -12.65 6.97 -1.85
CA ASN A 233 -13.93 7.65 -1.68
C ASN A 233 -14.38 8.21 -3.04
N LYS A 234 -15.68 8.08 -3.35
CA LYS A 234 -16.27 8.59 -4.59
C LYS A 234 -15.92 10.07 -4.87
N GLU A 235 -15.81 10.86 -3.81
CA GLU A 235 -15.49 12.29 -3.91
C GLU A 235 -14.06 12.57 -4.38
N ASP A 236 -13.13 11.65 -4.11
CA ASP A 236 -11.71 11.78 -4.46
C ASP A 236 -11.43 11.53 -5.96
N TYR A 237 -12.39 10.96 -6.71
CA TYR A 237 -12.25 10.66 -8.14
C TYR A 237 -12.40 11.89 -9.04
N GLY A 238 -11.85 11.82 -10.26
CA GLY A 238 -12.01 12.89 -11.26
C GLY A 238 -11.21 14.15 -10.92
N VAL A 239 -9.97 13.96 -10.45
CA VAL A 239 -9.05 15.05 -10.11
C VAL A 239 -8.78 15.91 -11.35
N ALA A 240 -9.10 17.20 -11.25
CA ALA A 240 -8.92 18.20 -12.30
C ALA A 240 -8.68 19.57 -11.67
N ALA A 241 -8.16 20.52 -12.46
CA ALA A 241 -7.82 21.87 -11.98
C ALA A 241 -9.05 22.67 -11.53
N GLU A 242 -10.19 22.50 -12.22
CA GLU A 242 -11.42 23.25 -11.93
C GLU A 242 -12.27 22.62 -10.81
N LYS A 243 -11.94 21.40 -10.37
CA LYS A 243 -12.68 20.69 -9.34
C LYS A 243 -12.11 21.06 -7.96
N ASP A 244 -12.96 21.60 -7.10
CA ASP A 244 -12.61 21.80 -5.69
C ASP A 244 -12.45 20.45 -4.99
N MET A 245 -11.20 20.11 -4.69
CA MET A 245 -10.84 18.90 -3.96
C MET A 245 -10.61 19.18 -2.47
N SER A 246 -10.56 20.44 -2.04
CA SER A 246 -10.11 20.85 -0.69
C SER A 246 -10.93 20.21 0.44
N GLN A 247 -12.18 19.87 0.16
CA GLN A 247 -13.11 19.32 1.12
C GLN A 247 -13.25 17.80 1.08
N THR A 248 -12.60 17.12 0.12
CA THR A 248 -12.72 15.67 0.03
C THR A 248 -11.96 14.99 1.17
N PRO A 249 -12.35 13.75 1.56
CA PRO A 249 -11.73 13.06 2.68
C PRO A 249 -10.20 12.92 2.54
N LEU A 250 -9.72 12.54 1.35
CA LEU A 250 -8.28 12.39 1.11
C LEU A 250 -7.54 13.71 1.26
N TYR A 251 -8.01 14.78 0.62
CA TYR A 251 -7.30 16.07 0.63
C TYR A 251 -7.26 16.68 2.03
N ARG A 252 -8.32 16.53 2.82
CA ARG A 252 -8.32 16.93 4.23
C ARG A 252 -7.29 16.15 5.04
N ALA A 253 -7.22 14.83 4.86
CA ALA A 253 -6.25 13.97 5.54
C ALA A 253 -4.80 14.33 5.17
N VAL A 254 -4.55 14.54 3.88
CA VAL A 254 -3.28 15.02 3.34
C VAL A 254 -2.91 16.36 3.96
N ALA A 255 -3.85 17.31 4.03
CA ALA A 255 -3.61 18.63 4.60
C ALA A 255 -3.20 18.59 6.07
N ILE A 256 -3.76 17.65 6.84
CA ILE A 256 -3.39 17.43 8.24
C ILE A 256 -1.99 16.79 8.32
N ALA A 257 -1.73 15.78 7.49
CA ALA A 257 -0.46 15.05 7.48
C ALA A 257 0.72 15.93 7.07
N LEU A 258 0.59 16.73 6.01
CA LEU A 258 1.65 17.64 5.55
C LEU A 258 1.98 18.71 6.60
N ARG A 259 0.97 19.32 7.24
CA ARG A 259 1.19 20.28 8.34
C ARG A 259 1.80 19.65 9.59
N LYS A 260 1.59 18.36 9.82
CA LYS A 260 2.26 17.63 10.88
C LYS A 260 3.74 17.43 10.53
N LEU A 261 4.03 16.99 9.31
CA LEU A 261 5.41 16.81 8.81
C LEU A 261 6.22 18.11 8.83
N GLU A 262 5.65 19.23 8.39
CA GLU A 262 6.30 20.55 8.47
C GLU A 262 6.71 20.93 9.90
N ARG A 263 5.93 20.53 10.92
CA ARG A 263 6.25 20.79 12.33
C ARG A 263 7.32 19.86 12.87
N GLU A 264 7.36 18.62 12.39
CA GLU A 264 8.33 17.60 12.82
C GLU A 264 9.70 17.82 12.17
N GLU A 265 9.73 18.30 10.92
CA GLU A 265 10.95 18.57 10.16
C GLU A 265 11.38 20.06 10.22
N ALA A 266 10.60 20.92 10.88
CA ALA A 266 11.02 22.29 11.16
C ALA A 266 12.36 22.27 11.93
N PRO A 267 13.35 23.09 11.53
CA PRO A 267 14.57 23.22 12.30
C PRO A 267 14.21 23.66 13.72
N VAL A 268 14.69 22.92 14.73
CA VAL A 268 14.53 23.27 16.14
C VAL A 268 15.24 24.62 16.37
N LEU A 269 14.51 25.71 16.18
CA LEU A 269 14.88 26.99 16.74
C LEU A 269 14.78 26.83 18.26
N SER A 270 15.96 26.85 18.89
CA SER A 270 16.25 26.97 20.32
C SER A 270 15.05 27.08 21.25
N ALA A 271 15.01 26.14 22.21
CA ALA A 271 14.15 26.12 23.38
C ALA A 271 13.79 27.51 23.93
N ASP A 272 12.52 27.88 23.80
CA ASP A 272 11.72 28.53 24.84
C ASP A 272 10.29 28.62 24.32
N ASP A 273 9.44 27.68 24.78
CA ASP A 273 8.02 27.88 25.07
C ASP A 273 7.37 26.51 25.32
N THR A 274 7.66 25.94 26.50
CA THR A 274 6.80 24.91 27.08
C THR A 274 5.47 25.53 27.45
N VAL A 275 4.50 25.49 26.54
CA VAL A 275 3.08 25.66 26.89
C VAL A 275 2.44 24.28 26.90
N SER A 276 2.09 23.83 28.10
CA SER A 276 1.32 22.62 28.36
C SER A 276 0.03 22.61 27.55
N LEU A 277 -0.13 21.62 26.67
CA LEU A 277 -1.42 21.31 26.06
C LEU A 277 -2.08 20.19 26.86
N GLN A 278 -3.14 20.54 27.57
CA GLN A 278 -4.10 19.61 28.15
C GLN A 278 -4.90 18.90 27.03
N PRO A 279 -5.36 17.65 27.26
CA PRO A 279 -6.15 16.93 26.28
C PRO A 279 -7.61 17.42 26.32
N THR A 280 -8.12 17.89 25.17
CA THR A 280 -9.54 18.25 25.02
C THR A 280 -10.35 17.05 24.52
N GLU A 281 -11.51 16.90 25.12
CA GLU A 281 -12.44 15.78 25.11
C GLU A 281 -12.99 15.38 23.73
N THR A 282 -13.11 14.07 23.57
CA THR A 282 -13.81 13.33 22.52
C THR A 282 -15.31 13.66 22.52
N GLN A 283 -15.87 14.09 21.39
CA GLN A 283 -17.31 14.06 21.14
C GLN A 283 -17.67 12.94 20.16
N THR A 284 -18.61 12.10 20.59
CA THR A 284 -19.19 10.95 19.89
C THR A 284 -20.14 11.32 18.73
N PRO A 285 -20.40 10.38 17.79
CA PRO A 285 -20.89 10.64 16.44
C PRO A 285 -22.43 10.61 16.29
N VAL A 286 -22.91 11.27 15.23
CA VAL A 286 -24.29 11.16 14.70
C VAL A 286 -24.27 10.14 13.54
N GLY A 287 -25.11 9.09 13.61
CA GLY A 287 -25.31 8.11 12.52
C GLY A 287 -26.59 8.35 11.70
N PRO A 288 -27.11 7.36 10.94
CA PRO A 288 -26.43 6.42 10.06
C PRO A 288 -26.85 6.61 8.58
N GLU A 289 -25.89 6.51 7.65
CA GLU A 289 -26.09 6.30 6.20
C GLU A 289 -25.40 4.98 5.78
N PRO A 290 -25.74 4.36 4.64
CA PRO A 290 -25.82 2.91 4.50
C PRO A 290 -24.47 2.18 4.55
N ALA A 291 -24.43 1.14 5.39
CA ALA A 291 -23.66 -0.11 5.30
C ALA A 291 -22.30 -0.08 4.56
N ASN A 292 -21.26 0.38 5.25
CA ASN A 292 -19.87 0.15 4.89
C ASN A 292 -19.43 -1.28 5.25
N GLU A 293 -19.80 -2.28 4.44
CA GLU A 293 -19.33 -3.67 4.60
C GLU A 293 -17.78 -3.73 4.77
N HIS A 294 -17.05 -2.88 4.04
CA HIS A 294 -15.58 -2.86 4.02
C HIS A 294 -14.93 -2.37 5.33
N LEU A 295 -15.62 -1.56 6.15
CA LEU A 295 -15.08 -1.08 7.43
C LEU A 295 -15.08 -2.15 8.53
N ILE A 296 -15.87 -3.22 8.34
CA ILE A 296 -16.08 -4.23 9.38
C ILE A 296 -15.43 -5.56 9.01
N VAL A 297 -15.27 -5.85 7.72
CA VAL A 297 -14.58 -7.06 7.26
C VAL A 297 -13.13 -7.12 7.76
N GLY A 298 -12.38 -6.01 7.77
CA GLY A 298 -10.99 -5.97 8.25
C GLY A 298 -10.83 -6.38 9.72
N PRO A 299 -11.57 -5.77 10.67
CA PRO A 299 -11.60 -6.20 12.07
C PRO A 299 -12.06 -7.65 12.26
N LEU A 300 -13.09 -8.10 11.53
CA LEU A 300 -13.58 -9.48 11.61
C LEU A 300 -12.54 -10.50 11.12
N MET A 301 -11.78 -10.16 10.08
CA MET A 301 -10.66 -10.98 9.58
C MET A 301 -9.51 -11.02 10.59
N SER A 302 -9.22 -9.92 11.27
CA SER A 302 -8.19 -9.87 12.34
C SER A 302 -8.57 -10.77 13.53
N LEU A 303 -9.85 -10.85 13.87
CA LEU A 303 -10.35 -11.78 14.88
C LEU A 303 -10.31 -13.24 14.41
N ALA A 304 -10.64 -13.50 13.14
CA ALA A 304 -10.51 -14.84 12.55
C ALA A 304 -9.03 -15.31 12.51
N GLU A 305 -8.09 -14.40 12.26
CA GLU A 305 -6.66 -14.69 12.29
C GLU A 305 -6.16 -14.90 13.72
N SER A 306 -6.69 -14.16 14.70
CA SER A 306 -6.41 -14.40 16.12
C SER A 306 -6.88 -15.80 16.57
N LEU A 307 -8.01 -16.28 16.04
CA LEU A 307 -8.48 -17.66 16.26
C LEU A 307 -7.55 -18.70 15.61
N ARG A 308 -6.97 -18.41 14.43
CA ARG A 308 -5.95 -19.26 13.79
C ARG A 308 -4.66 -19.32 14.60
N LEU A 309 -4.18 -18.20 15.11
CA LEU A 309 -2.99 -18.16 15.97
C LEU A 309 -3.21 -18.93 17.26
N LEU A 310 -4.40 -18.79 17.86
CA LEU A 310 -4.79 -19.59 19.02
C LEU A 310 -4.90 -21.08 18.68
N HIS A 311 -5.16 -21.49 17.43
CA HIS A 311 -5.24 -22.90 17.02
C HIS A 311 -3.95 -23.68 17.33
N GLY A 312 -2.79 -23.05 17.14
CA GLY A 312 -1.47 -23.66 17.38
C GLY A 312 -1.12 -23.85 18.86
N VAL A 313 -1.97 -23.42 19.79
CA VAL A 313 -1.75 -23.51 21.24
C VAL A 313 -2.78 -24.48 21.84
N ASP A 314 -2.33 -25.67 22.26
CA ASP A 314 -3.21 -26.69 22.85
C ASP A 314 -3.17 -26.66 24.38
N THR A 315 -3.86 -25.67 24.95
CA THR A 315 -4.07 -25.55 26.40
C THR A 315 -5.55 -25.39 26.72
N ALA A 316 -5.98 -25.83 27.90
CA ALA A 316 -7.37 -25.66 28.36
C ALA A 316 -7.82 -24.19 28.33
N ARG A 317 -6.92 -23.26 28.66
CA ARG A 317 -7.20 -21.83 28.65
C ARG A 317 -7.29 -21.26 27.22
N ALA A 318 -6.44 -21.72 26.30
CA ALA A 318 -6.54 -21.33 24.89
C ALA A 318 -7.85 -21.85 24.26
N ASN A 319 -8.29 -23.06 24.62
CA ASN A 319 -9.60 -23.60 24.23
C ASN A 319 -10.77 -22.73 24.68
N GLU A 320 -10.76 -22.30 25.94
CA GLU A 320 -11.81 -21.44 26.51
C GLU A 320 -11.86 -20.06 25.82
N ILE A 321 -10.69 -19.46 25.58
CA ILE A 321 -10.57 -18.17 24.88
C ILE A 321 -11.06 -18.29 23.42
N ARG A 322 -10.70 -19.38 22.73
CA ARG A 322 -11.21 -19.68 21.38
C ARG A 322 -12.73 -19.72 21.35
N LEU A 323 -13.36 -20.37 22.33
CA LEU A 323 -14.82 -20.50 22.41
C LEU A 323 -15.51 -19.13 22.60
N ILE A 324 -14.97 -18.30 23.49
CA ILE A 324 -15.52 -16.96 23.79
C ILE A 324 -15.43 -16.06 22.56
N ILE A 325 -14.26 -15.99 21.91
CA ILE A 325 -14.04 -15.15 20.73
C ILE A 325 -14.90 -15.63 19.56
N THR A 326 -14.98 -16.94 19.33
CA THR A 326 -15.77 -17.52 18.24
C THR A 326 -17.27 -17.21 18.40
N ARG A 327 -17.80 -17.27 19.63
CA ARG A 327 -19.19 -16.89 19.93
C ARG A 327 -19.43 -15.39 19.73
N GLY A 328 -18.56 -14.55 20.29
CA GLY A 328 -18.67 -13.09 20.12
C GLY A 328 -18.62 -12.66 18.65
N LEU A 329 -17.77 -13.31 17.85
CA LEU A 329 -17.66 -13.06 16.42
C LEU A 329 -18.94 -13.42 15.66
N ARG A 330 -19.55 -14.58 15.96
CA ARG A 330 -20.84 -15.01 15.41
C ARG A 330 -21.93 -13.98 15.70
N ASP A 331 -22.04 -13.58 16.97
CA ASP A 331 -23.11 -12.71 17.43
C ASP A 331 -22.99 -11.31 16.81
N VAL A 332 -21.78 -10.77 16.74
CA VAL A 332 -21.51 -9.50 16.06
C VAL A 332 -21.86 -9.60 14.57
N PHE A 333 -21.41 -10.65 13.87
CA PHE A 333 -21.72 -10.81 12.44
C PHE A 333 -23.22 -10.93 12.18
N LEU A 334 -23.96 -11.70 12.99
CA LEU A 334 -25.41 -11.84 12.88
C LEU A 334 -26.14 -10.53 13.20
N GLN A 335 -25.67 -9.75 14.18
CA GLN A 335 -26.23 -8.44 14.46
C GLN A 335 -26.01 -7.47 13.29
N LEU A 336 -24.84 -7.51 12.67
CA LEU A 336 -24.54 -6.70 11.49
C LEU A 336 -25.41 -7.08 10.29
N GLN A 337 -25.69 -8.37 10.08
CA GLN A 337 -26.65 -8.82 9.08
C GLN A 337 -28.07 -8.34 9.39
N LYS A 338 -28.52 -8.42 10.66
CA LYS A 338 -29.83 -7.91 11.09
C LYS A 338 -29.97 -6.39 10.93
N MET A 339 -28.86 -5.66 11.06
CA MET A 339 -28.81 -4.22 10.87
C MET A 339 -28.67 -3.81 9.39
N ASN A 340 -28.71 -4.76 8.44
CA ASN A 340 -28.45 -4.56 7.01
C ASN A 340 -27.09 -3.91 6.71
N VAL A 341 -26.11 -4.08 7.61
CA VAL A 341 -24.74 -3.57 7.44
C VAL A 341 -23.88 -4.56 6.65
N VAL A 342 -24.20 -5.86 6.76
CA VAL A 342 -23.60 -6.95 5.96
C VAL A 342 -24.73 -7.70 5.27
N SER A 343 -24.52 -8.08 4.01
CA SER A 343 -25.49 -8.83 3.23
C SER A 343 -25.96 -10.10 3.96
N PRO A 344 -27.26 -10.40 4.00
CA PRO A 344 -27.78 -11.64 4.55
C PRO A 344 -27.23 -12.91 3.87
N MET A 345 -26.71 -12.77 2.65
CA MET A 345 -26.11 -13.86 1.87
C MET A 345 -24.58 -13.93 1.98
N ALA A 346 -23.94 -12.99 2.69
CA ALA A 346 -22.50 -13.00 2.88
C ALA A 346 -22.06 -14.19 3.76
N ALA A 347 -21.03 -14.90 3.31
CA ALA A 347 -20.42 -15.99 4.07
C ALA A 347 -19.69 -15.43 5.31
N HIS A 348 -19.76 -16.14 6.42
CA HIS A 348 -19.11 -15.72 7.66
C HIS A 348 -17.57 -15.86 7.51
N PRO A 349 -16.75 -14.83 7.80
CA PRO A 349 -15.30 -14.88 7.60
C PRO A 349 -14.59 -15.97 8.42
N ALA A 350 -15.21 -16.40 9.53
CA ALA A 350 -14.77 -17.52 10.37
C ALA A 350 -15.65 -18.80 10.23
N GLN A 351 -16.28 -19.03 9.07
CA GLN A 351 -17.22 -20.15 8.87
C GLN A 351 -16.62 -21.53 9.23
N GLU A 352 -15.35 -21.77 8.91
CA GLU A 352 -14.63 -22.99 9.26
C GLU A 352 -14.51 -23.20 10.78
N PHE A 353 -14.33 -22.13 11.54
CA PHE A 353 -14.23 -22.17 13.00
C PHE A 353 -15.59 -22.32 13.68
N LEU A 354 -16.63 -21.70 13.10
CA LEU A 354 -18.00 -21.87 13.56
C LEU A 354 -18.52 -23.29 13.35
N ALA A 355 -18.18 -23.93 12.24
CA ALA A 355 -18.53 -25.32 11.98
C ALA A 355 -17.90 -26.28 13.01
N LYS A 356 -16.71 -25.95 13.51
CA LYS A 356 -15.93 -26.79 14.41
C LYS A 356 -16.21 -26.53 15.90
N TRP A 357 -16.51 -25.29 16.29
CA TRP A 357 -16.62 -24.87 17.70
C TRP A 357 -17.80 -23.93 18.00
N GLY A 358 -18.68 -23.69 17.02
CA GLY A 358 -19.93 -22.98 17.24
C GLY A 358 -20.88 -23.75 18.17
N ALA A 359 -21.91 -23.06 18.67
CA ALA A 359 -22.91 -23.65 19.58
C ALA A 359 -23.61 -24.93 19.05
N ASP A 360 -23.50 -25.20 17.75
CA ASP A 360 -24.09 -26.35 17.05
C ASP A 360 -23.06 -27.45 16.70
N SER A 361 -21.80 -27.33 17.19
CA SER A 361 -20.77 -28.35 17.00
C SER A 361 -21.02 -29.56 17.92
N PRO A 362 -20.89 -30.81 17.42
CA PRO A 362 -21.13 -32.02 18.19
C PRO A 362 -20.22 -32.18 19.42
N ASP A 363 -19.13 -31.41 19.48
CA ASP A 363 -18.14 -31.44 20.58
C ASP A 363 -18.35 -30.35 21.64
N VAL A 364 -19.43 -29.56 21.56
CA VAL A 364 -19.74 -28.49 22.52
C VAL A 364 -20.85 -28.95 23.49
N PRO A 365 -20.55 -29.22 24.77
CA PRO A 365 -21.58 -29.58 25.73
C PRO A 365 -22.55 -28.40 25.95
N PRO A 366 -23.86 -28.67 26.10
CA PRO A 366 -24.84 -27.61 26.35
C PRO A 366 -24.51 -26.90 27.67
N ALA A 367 -24.42 -25.57 27.62
CA ALA A 367 -24.20 -24.76 28.81
C ALA A 367 -25.39 -24.93 29.77
N SER A 368 -25.06 -25.31 31.01
CA SER A 368 -25.99 -25.47 32.14
C SER A 368 -26.36 -24.13 32.75
#